data_AF-A0A928T648-F1
#
_entry.id   AF-A0A928T648-F1
#
_cell.length_a   1.000
_cell.length_b   1.000
_cell.length_c   1.000
_cell.angle_alpha   90.00
_cell.angle_beta   90.00
_cell.angle_gamma   90.00
#
_symmetry.space_group_name_H-M   'P 1'
#
loop_
_entity.id
_entity.type
_entity.pdbx_description
1 polymer ?
#
loop_
_entity_poly.entity_id
_entity_poly.type
_entity_poly.pdbx_seq_one_letter_code
_entity_poly.pdbx_strand_id
1 'polypeptide(L)'
;MSTLSLKLPESLLLRLDQESRARRLSKSAVVRAALERELGPIKSACATSCYDLARDLAGSVREKLPKDLATNPKHMTSFGR
;
A
#
# COMPACT_ATOMS: atom_id res chain seq x y z
N MET A 1 -2.29 -12.73 15.33
CA MET A 1 -2.88 -13.75 14.42
C MET A 1 -4.32 -13.93 14.82
N SER A 2 -5.24 -13.77 13.88
CA SER A 2 -6.69 -13.90 14.11
C SER A 2 -7.19 -15.17 13.44
N THR A 3 -8.14 -15.88 14.06
CA THR A 3 -8.72 -17.11 13.51
C THR A 3 -9.82 -16.75 12.51
N LEU A 4 -9.77 -17.36 11.33
CA LEU A 4 -10.80 -17.25 10.30
C LEU A 4 -11.40 -18.63 10.06
N SER A 5 -12.73 -18.74 10.19
CA SER A 5 -13.49 -19.96 9.92
C SER A 5 -14.25 -19.79 8.62
N LEU A 6 -13.99 -20.67 7.65
CA LEU A 6 -14.62 -20.63 6.32
C LEU A 6 -15.19 -22.00 5.95
N LYS A 7 -16.34 -22.00 5.25
CA LYS A 7 -16.87 -23.21 4.63
C LYS A 7 -16.17 -23.44 3.29
N LEU A 8 -15.67 -24.65 3.07
CA LEU A 8 -14.95 -25.04 1.86
C LEU A 8 -15.62 -26.25 1.22
N PRO A 9 -15.75 -26.29 -0.12
CA PRO A 9 -16.10 -27.51 -0.82
C PRO A 9 -15.08 -28.62 -0.53
N GLU A 10 -15.54 -29.88 -0.43
CA GLU A 10 -14.67 -31.03 -0.13
C GLU A 10 -13.53 -31.17 -1.15
N SER A 11 -13.81 -30.91 -2.43
CA SER A 11 -12.81 -30.93 -3.50
C SER A 11 -11.66 -29.94 -3.26
N LEU A 12 -11.97 -28.77 -2.69
CA LEU A 12 -10.97 -27.75 -2.39
C LEU A 12 -10.16 -28.12 -1.14
N LEU A 13 -10.79 -28.73 -0.13
CA LEU A 13 -10.09 -29.27 1.04
C LEU A 13 -9.06 -30.35 0.65
N LEU A 14 -9.44 -31.28 -0.22
CA LEU A 14 -8.54 -32.33 -0.70
C LEU A 14 -7.32 -31.77 -1.42
N ARG A 15 -7.52 -30.79 -2.31
CA ARG A 15 -6.41 -30.11 -3.00
C ARG A 15 -5.50 -29.36 -2.02
N LEU A 16 -6.09 -28.73 -1.01
CA LEU A 16 -5.33 -28.00 0.01
C LEU A 16 -4.49 -28.93 0.88
N ASP A 17 -5.00 -30.12 1.19
CA ASP A 17 -4.26 -31.18 1.88
C ASP A 17 -3.09 -31.70 1.05
N GLN A 18 -3.27 -31.90 -0.25
CA GLN A 18 -2.20 -32.32 -1.16
C GLN A 18 -1.09 -31.27 -1.23
N GLU A 19 -1.44 -30.00 -1.41
CA GLU A 19 -0.49 -28.88 -1.43
C GLU A 19 0.26 -28.72 -0.10
N SER A 20 -0.45 -28.85 1.02
CA SER A 20 0.14 -28.83 2.37
C SER A 20 1.23 -29.89 2.52
N ARG A 21 0.95 -31.13 2.09
CA ARG A 21 1.91 -32.24 2.12
C ARG A 21 3.07 -32.04 1.17
N ALA A 22 2.80 -31.63 -0.07
CA ALA A 22 3.82 -31.39 -1.09
C ALA A 22 4.84 -30.31 -0.64
N ARG A 23 4.35 -29.24 -0.01
CA ARG A 23 5.19 -28.12 0.46
C ARG A 23 5.72 -28.30 1.88
N ARG A 24 5.30 -29.35 2.61
CA ARG A 24 5.57 -29.55 4.04
C ARG A 24 5.19 -28.34 4.91
N LEU A 25 4.07 -27.69 4.57
CA LEU A 25 3.52 -26.53 5.27
C LEU A 25 2.18 -26.88 5.90
N SER A 26 1.79 -26.18 6.95
CA SER A 26 0.45 -26.35 7.51
C SER A 26 -0.62 -25.83 6.54
N LYS A 27 -1.85 -26.36 6.61
CA LYS A 27 -3.00 -25.86 5.85
C LYS A 27 -3.16 -24.35 5.98
N SER A 28 -3.02 -23.82 7.20
CA SER A 28 -3.12 -22.39 7.48
C SER A 28 -1.99 -21.57 6.85
N ALA A 29 -0.77 -22.11 6.76
CA ALA A 29 0.33 -21.44 6.08
C ALA A 29 0.11 -21.38 4.56
N VAL A 30 -0.42 -22.46 3.96
CA VAL A 30 -0.77 -22.48 2.53
C VAL A 30 -1.90 -21.48 2.23
N VAL A 31 -2.96 -21.45 3.04
CA VAL A 31 -4.06 -20.48 2.91
C VAL A 31 -3.54 -19.06 3.04
N ARG A 32 -2.71 -18.77 4.05
CA ARG A 32 -2.16 -17.44 4.28
C ARG A 32 -1.30 -16.98 3.10
N ALA A 33 -0.40 -17.83 2.61
CA ALA A 33 0.43 -17.50 1.46
C ALA A 33 -0.39 -17.24 0.19
N ALA A 34 -1.47 -17.99 -0.02
CA ALA A 34 -2.40 -17.73 -1.11
C ALA A 34 -3.10 -16.37 -0.94
N LEU A 35 -3.61 -16.06 0.26
CA LEU A 35 -4.24 -14.76 0.54
C LEU A 35 -3.26 -13.59 0.38
N GLU A 36 -2.02 -13.70 0.87
CA GLU A 36 -0.98 -12.67 0.71
C GLU A 36 -0.62 -12.44 -0.76
N ARG A 37 -0.61 -13.51 -1.57
CA ARG A 37 -0.38 -13.40 -3.02
C ARG A 37 -1.52 -12.70 -3.75
N GLU A 38 -2.77 -13.08 -3.45
CA GLU A 38 -3.95 -12.54 -4.14
C GLU A 38 -4.29 -11.11 -3.70
N LEU A 39 -4.15 -10.82 -2.40
CA LEU A 39 -4.42 -9.49 -1.86
C LEU A 39 -3.24 -8.53 -2.08
N GLY A 40 -2.09 -9.05 -2.48
CA GLY A 40 -0.83 -8.31 -2.63
C GLY A 40 -0.30 -7.79 -1.30
N PRO A 41 0.82 -7.06 -1.31
CA PRO A 41 1.16 -6.23 -0.16
C PRO A 41 -0.03 -5.31 0.10
N ILE A 42 -0.40 -5.14 1.38
CA ILE A 42 -1.27 -4.03 1.78
C ILE A 42 -0.65 -2.81 1.12
N LYS A 43 -1.31 -2.25 0.09
CA LYS A 43 -1.01 -0.89 -0.34
C LYS A 43 -1.21 -0.12 0.94
N SER A 44 -0.12 0.24 1.61
CA SER A 44 -0.19 1.03 2.81
C SER A 44 -1.15 2.14 2.47
N ALA A 45 -2.29 2.20 3.16
CA ALA A 45 -3.25 3.26 2.94
C ALA A 45 -2.67 4.63 3.35
N CYS A 46 -1.38 4.72 3.71
CA CYS A 46 -0.57 5.83 3.28
C CYS A 46 -0.34 5.71 1.77
N ALA A 47 -1.36 6.07 0.98
CA ALA A 47 -1.07 6.80 -0.24
C ALA A 47 -0.07 7.88 0.19
N THR A 48 1.18 7.76 -0.27
CA THR A 48 2.25 8.70 0.02
C THR A 48 1.64 10.09 -0.09
N SER A 49 1.62 10.83 1.02
CA SER A 49 0.97 12.14 1.01
C SER A 49 1.58 12.97 -0.10
N CYS A 50 0.84 13.90 -0.71
CA CYS A 50 1.44 14.86 -1.64
C CYS A 50 2.68 15.53 -1.01
N TYR A 51 2.69 15.70 0.32
CA TYR A 51 3.85 16.14 1.08
C TYR A 51 5.03 15.16 1.00
N ASP A 52 4.80 13.87 1.20
CA ASP A 52 5.86 12.85 1.16
C ASP A 52 6.47 12.72 -0.24
N LEU A 53 5.66 12.90 -1.28
CA LEU A 53 6.11 12.91 -2.68
C LEU A 53 6.94 14.14 -3.05
N ALA A 54 6.72 15.29 -2.39
CA ALA A 54 7.39 16.56 -2.68
C ALA A 54 8.38 16.99 -1.58
N ARG A 55 8.70 16.09 -0.64
CA ARG A 55 9.51 16.41 0.54
C ARG A 55 10.92 16.86 0.19
N ASP A 56 11.50 16.29 -0.86
CA ASP A 56 12.81 16.64 -1.41
C ASP A 56 12.80 18.00 -2.13
N LEU A 57 11.65 18.42 -2.65
CA LEU A 57 11.46 19.72 -3.29
C LEU A 57 11.33 20.85 -2.25
N ALA A 58 10.86 20.54 -1.03
CA ALA A 58 10.69 21.52 0.04
C ALA A 58 12.04 22.14 0.44
N GLY A 59 12.23 23.44 0.14
CA GLY A 59 13.46 24.16 0.45
C GLY A 59 14.63 23.89 -0.51
N SER A 60 14.36 23.29 -1.68
CA SER A 60 15.32 23.16 -2.79
C SER A 60 15.67 24.51 -3.44
N VAL A 61 14.70 25.43 -3.47
CA VAL A 61 14.87 26.78 -4.02
C VAL A 61 15.11 27.77 -2.88
N ARG A 62 16.38 28.08 -2.62
CA ARG A 62 16.80 28.94 -1.49
C ARG A 62 17.21 30.36 -1.90
N GLU A 63 17.56 30.57 -3.17
CA GLU A 63 18.11 31.84 -3.63
C GLU A 63 17.07 32.66 -4.38
N LYS A 64 17.00 33.96 -4.06
CA LYS A 64 16.25 35.01 -4.79
C LYS A 64 14.72 34.93 -4.79
N LEU A 65 14.10 34.16 -3.89
CA LEU A 65 12.63 34.12 -3.77
C LEU A 65 12.10 35.06 -2.67
N PRO A 66 10.99 35.79 -2.94
CA PRO A 66 10.27 36.52 -1.91
C PRO A 66 9.75 35.57 -0.81
N LYS A 67 9.81 36.02 0.44
CA LYS A 67 9.39 35.24 1.62
C LYS A 67 7.87 34.98 1.68
N ASP A 68 7.09 35.69 0.88
CA ASP A 68 5.63 35.77 0.88
C ASP A 68 4.98 35.10 -0.35
N LEU A 69 5.71 34.26 -1.09
CA LEU A 69 5.19 33.59 -2.28
C LEU A 69 3.92 32.77 -2.05
N ALA A 70 3.76 32.17 -0.86
CA ALA A 70 2.61 31.35 -0.51
C ALA A 70 1.42 32.16 0.05
N THR A 71 1.61 33.45 0.36
CA THR A 71 0.59 34.26 1.07
C THR A 71 0.20 35.53 0.32
N ASN A 72 1.02 36.02 -0.61
CA ASN A 72 0.76 37.25 -1.35
C ASN A 72 0.00 36.95 -2.67
N PRO A 73 -1.26 37.39 -2.81
CA PRO A 73 -2.08 37.12 -3.99
C PRO A 73 -1.50 37.65 -5.29
N LYS A 74 -0.61 38.66 -5.24
CA LYS A 74 0.07 39.21 -6.43
C LYS A 74 0.86 38.14 -7.19
N HIS A 75 1.38 37.13 -6.47
CA HIS A 75 2.16 36.04 -7.06
C HIS A 75 1.30 34.85 -7.54
N MET A 76 -0.01 34.86 -7.30
CA MET A 76 -0.92 33.74 -7.58
C MET A 76 -1.87 33.97 -8.76
N THR A 77 -1.64 35.01 -9.57
CA THR A 77 -2.56 35.49 -10.61
C THR A 77 -2.93 34.46 -11.68
N SER A 78 -2.13 33.41 -11.86
CA SER A 78 -2.36 32.29 -12.80
C SER A 78 -2.36 30.91 -12.15
N PHE A 79 -2.42 30.83 -10.82
CA PHE A 79 -2.35 29.56 -10.11
C PHE A 79 -3.60 28.70 -10.36
N GLY A 80 -3.44 27.51 -10.93
CA GLY A 80 -4.53 26.52 -11.10
C GLY A 80 -5.42 26.70 -12.34
N ARG A 81 -4.98 27.46 -13.36
CA ARG A 81 -5.60 27.50 -14.69
C ARG A 81 -5.08 26.43 -15.64
#